data_AF-A0A7Y3WYB1-F1
#
_entry.id   AF-A0A7Y3WYB1-F1
#
_cell.length_a   1.000
_cell.length_b   1.000
_cell.length_c   1.000
_cell.angle_alpha   90.00
_cell.angle_beta   90.00
_cell.angle_gamma   90.00
#
_symmetry.space_group_name_H-M   'P 1'
#
loop_
_entity.id
_entity.type
_entity.pdbx_description
1 polymer ?
#
loop_
_entity_poly.entity_id
_entity_poly.type
_entity_poly.pdbx_seq_one_letter_code
_entity_poly.pdbx_strand_id
1 'polypeptide(L)'
;MAITEIVVSTLVPTATIEQLCAYRDEAIRLYEEAFEKIAEASTAVTKAGRMWEAASPGKPSRHYDGAEEVKEFFRAVNLPDRDRYLRTARRLIDVTVWTHVIDIAGIEQLMDMQAKNELRDQMKYVPERTGRNGEIINQDEIDRMLPPVTPENIYATLERFQGDAETIFRRGIVNVFTKLDRRFRSHDGFKVGSRMIIDYLLRSSTHLYGDRADMLTDVERTFLVLDGKSAKASYAGIVEKINRENPGKWNQAVQFEVVSEYFKVRLFKNGNAHLWFTRKDLVKKVNEILADHYGEVLGDGLTKEEDPLKNVKTTPARYFGFYPTPDAAADTVLSHVRLLQRKDEPQIRILEPSAGPTLSRHTGRLRQLVRRA
;
A
#
# COMPACT_ATOMS: atom_id res chain seq x y z
N MET A 1 -19.61 13.86 11.59
CA MET A 1 -18.51 14.63 12.22
C MET A 1 -17.24 13.94 11.79
N ALA A 2 -16.74 14.42 10.65
CA ALA A 2 -16.12 13.62 9.62
C ALA A 2 -14.64 13.37 9.91
N ILE A 3 -14.09 12.29 9.38
CA ILE A 3 -12.65 11.97 9.37
C ILE A 3 -11.82 13.22 8.99
N THR A 4 -12.40 14.10 8.17
CA THR A 4 -11.92 15.44 7.82
C THR A 4 -11.56 16.32 9.03
N GLU A 5 -12.39 16.45 10.07
CA GLU A 5 -12.11 17.30 11.25
C GLU A 5 -10.93 16.80 12.10
N ILE A 6 -10.66 15.49 12.09
CA ILE A 6 -9.52 14.88 12.79
C ILE A 6 -8.21 15.17 12.05
N VAL A 7 -8.27 15.42 10.75
CA VAL A 7 -7.12 15.73 9.87
C VAL A 7 -6.85 17.25 9.77
N VAL A 8 -7.87 18.10 10.00
CA VAL A 8 -7.81 19.57 9.82
C VAL A 8 -6.81 20.28 10.74
N SER A 9 -6.37 19.67 11.85
CA SER A 9 -5.48 20.31 12.83
C SER A 9 -3.97 20.23 12.49
N THR A 10 -3.56 19.47 11.48
CA THR A 10 -2.13 19.17 11.24
C THR A 10 -1.66 19.39 9.81
N LEU A 11 -2.11 20.46 9.15
CA LEU A 11 -1.41 20.91 7.95
C LEU A 11 -0.08 21.55 8.35
N VAL A 12 0.94 21.26 7.54
CA VAL A 12 2.24 21.91 7.62
C VAL A 12 2.01 23.43 7.57
N PRO A 13 2.50 24.21 8.55
CA PRO A 13 2.30 25.65 8.52
C PRO A 13 2.79 26.25 7.21
N THR A 14 2.08 27.23 6.66
CA THR A 14 2.48 27.89 5.40
C THR A 14 3.90 28.41 5.45
N ALA A 15 4.28 29.00 6.59
CA ALA A 15 5.64 29.46 6.86
C ALA A 15 6.69 28.34 6.72
N THR A 16 6.33 27.09 7.03
CA THR A 16 7.22 25.92 6.89
C THR A 16 7.34 25.51 5.42
N ILE A 17 6.27 25.52 4.62
CA ILE A 17 6.35 25.18 3.19
C ILE A 17 7.19 26.22 2.42
N GLU A 18 6.94 27.50 2.67
CA GLU A 18 7.71 28.60 2.08
C GLU A 18 9.20 28.48 2.45
N GLN A 19 9.49 28.20 3.71
CA GLN A 19 10.86 28.02 4.18
C GLN A 19 11.54 26.79 3.53
N LEU A 20 10.83 25.67 3.38
CA LEU A 20 11.35 24.48 2.69
C LEU A 20 11.67 24.79 1.23
N CYS A 21 10.79 25.51 0.53
CA CYS A 21 11.03 25.94 -0.85
C CYS A 21 12.22 26.89 -0.94
N ALA A 22 12.35 27.85 -0.01
CA ALA A 22 13.49 28.75 0.05
C ALA A 22 14.82 28.02 0.26
N TYR A 23 14.88 27.05 1.17
CA TYR A 23 16.09 26.22 1.35
C TYR A 23 16.41 25.38 0.13
N ARG A 24 15.39 24.83 -0.53
CA ARG A 24 15.54 24.07 -1.76
C ARG A 24 16.12 24.93 -2.88
N ASP A 25 15.63 26.15 -3.05
CA ASP A 25 16.11 27.07 -4.09
C ASP A 25 17.53 27.55 -3.79
N GLU A 26 17.84 27.85 -2.53
CA GLU A 26 19.21 28.20 -2.13
C GLU A 26 20.19 27.03 -2.35
N ALA A 27 19.78 25.79 -2.06
CA ALA A 27 20.60 24.61 -2.35
C ALA A 27 20.91 24.50 -3.85
N ILE A 28 19.92 24.74 -4.72
CA ILE A 28 20.12 24.73 -6.18
C ILE A 28 21.08 25.85 -6.60
N ARG A 29 20.93 27.06 -6.06
CA ARG A 29 21.85 28.18 -6.32
C ARG A 29 23.29 27.84 -5.92
N LEU A 30 23.49 27.17 -4.78
CA LEU A 30 24.80 26.71 -4.33
C LEU A 30 25.39 25.61 -5.23
N TYR A 31 24.56 24.71 -5.78
CA TYR A 31 25.01 23.75 -6.78
C TYR A 31 25.41 24.43 -8.11
N GLU A 32 24.70 25.47 -8.53
CA GLU A 32 25.12 26.30 -9.67
C GLU A 32 26.48 26.94 -9.42
N GLU A 33 26.68 27.55 -8.26
CA GLU A 33 27.96 28.14 -7.86
C GLU A 33 29.09 27.08 -7.83
N ALA A 34 28.81 25.90 -7.28
CA ALA A 34 29.76 24.79 -7.25
C ALA A 34 30.15 24.33 -8.67
N PHE A 35 29.20 24.28 -9.60
CA PHE A 35 29.48 23.95 -11.00
C PHE A 35 30.42 24.97 -11.64
N GLU A 36 30.16 26.27 -11.46
CA GLU A 36 31.03 27.32 -12.01
C GLU A 36 32.47 27.20 -11.48
N LYS A 37 32.64 26.84 -10.21
CA LYS A 37 33.96 26.58 -9.62
C LYS A 37 34.66 25.34 -10.21
N ILE A 38 33.91 24.28 -10.51
CA ILE A 38 34.44 23.10 -11.22
C ILE A 38 34.86 23.49 -12.65
N ALA A 39 34.08 24.34 -13.34
CA ALA A 39 34.40 24.82 -14.68
C ALA A 39 35.66 25.71 -14.70
N GLU A 40 35.80 26.60 -13.72
CA GLU A 40 37.02 27.40 -13.51
C GLU A 40 38.24 26.50 -13.30
N ALA A 41 38.14 25.50 -12.42
CA ALA A 41 39.20 24.54 -12.16
C ALA A 41 39.55 23.72 -13.40
N SER A 42 38.56 23.25 -14.17
CA SER A 42 38.76 22.50 -15.41
C SER A 42 39.51 23.32 -16.46
N THR A 43 39.18 24.61 -16.55
CA THR A 43 39.89 25.55 -17.42
C THR A 43 41.36 25.69 -17.02
N ALA A 44 41.63 25.83 -15.72
CA ALA A 44 43.00 25.94 -15.20
C ALA A 44 43.82 24.66 -15.47
N VAL A 45 43.26 23.49 -15.19
CA VAL A 45 43.90 22.19 -15.46
C VAL A 45 44.17 22.00 -16.95
N THR A 46 43.23 22.37 -17.82
CA THR A 46 43.42 22.31 -19.28
C THR A 46 44.56 23.21 -19.75
N LYS A 47 44.67 24.43 -19.20
CA LYS A 47 45.80 25.34 -19.50
C LYS A 47 47.13 24.76 -19.05
N ALA A 48 47.20 24.20 -17.83
CA ALA A 48 48.40 23.54 -17.33
C ALA A 48 48.80 22.35 -18.20
N GLY A 49 47.84 21.52 -18.63
CA GLY A 49 48.06 20.39 -19.53
C GLY A 49 48.66 20.82 -20.88
N ARG A 50 48.24 21.96 -21.44
CA ARG A 50 48.85 22.53 -22.66
C ARG A 50 50.30 22.95 -22.46
N MET A 51 50.63 23.55 -21.30
CA MET A 51 52.01 23.92 -20.98
C MET A 51 52.89 22.69 -20.73
N TRP A 52 52.34 21.64 -20.10
CA TRP A 52 53.02 20.37 -19.95
C TRP A 52 53.31 19.74 -21.32
N GLU A 53 52.34 19.68 -22.23
CA GLU A 53 52.56 19.20 -23.60
C GLU A 53 53.63 20.03 -24.34
N ALA A 54 53.62 21.36 -24.18
CA ALA A 54 54.65 22.22 -24.78
C ALA A 54 56.05 21.96 -24.20
N ALA A 55 56.14 21.61 -22.91
CA ALA A 55 57.40 21.25 -22.26
C ALA A 55 57.92 19.86 -22.67
N SER A 56 57.02 18.95 -23.09
CA SER A 56 57.38 17.60 -23.54
C SER A 56 56.47 17.12 -24.69
N PRO A 57 56.70 17.62 -25.92
CA PRO A 57 55.83 17.30 -27.06
C PRO A 57 55.84 15.81 -27.41
N GLY A 58 54.66 15.24 -27.66
CA GLY A 58 54.52 13.86 -28.18
C GLY A 58 54.58 12.74 -27.14
N LYS A 59 54.75 13.10 -25.85
CA LYS A 59 54.70 12.27 -24.61
C LYS A 59 55.68 11.07 -24.50
N PRO A 60 56.10 10.76 -23.26
CA PRO A 60 56.23 9.37 -22.85
C PRO A 60 55.26 9.05 -21.69
N SER A 61 54.11 8.47 -22.06
CA SER A 61 53.14 7.85 -21.14
C SER A 61 53.61 6.49 -20.58
N ARG A 62 54.84 6.05 -20.89
CA ARG A 62 55.32 4.70 -20.54
C ARG A 62 55.96 4.61 -19.13
N HIS A 63 56.10 5.72 -18.41
CA HIS A 63 56.92 5.79 -17.19
C HIS A 63 56.14 5.93 -15.88
N TYR A 64 54.81 6.02 -15.91
CA TYR A 64 54.01 6.24 -14.69
C TYR A 64 52.68 5.46 -14.68
N ASP A 65 52.57 4.37 -15.44
CA ASP A 65 51.33 3.61 -15.54
C ASP A 65 51.03 2.82 -14.26
N GLY A 66 49.76 2.84 -13.83
CA GLY A 66 49.23 2.01 -12.74
C GLY A 66 49.25 2.59 -11.32
N ALA A 67 50.04 3.63 -11.02
CA ALA A 67 50.10 4.23 -9.67
C ALA A 67 48.78 4.95 -9.30
N GLU A 68 48.33 4.79 -8.06
CA GLU A 68 47.02 5.32 -7.64
C GLU A 68 47.05 6.85 -7.49
N GLU A 69 48.14 7.42 -6.98
CA GLU A 69 48.27 8.88 -6.87
C GLU A 69 48.18 9.59 -8.22
N VAL A 70 48.64 8.92 -9.29
CA VAL A 70 48.56 9.45 -10.67
C VAL A 70 47.12 9.40 -11.18
N LYS A 71 46.38 8.33 -10.91
CA LYS A 71 44.96 8.23 -11.28
C LYS A 71 44.13 9.27 -10.53
N GLU A 72 44.39 9.45 -9.24
CA GLU A 72 43.74 10.47 -8.41
C GLU A 72 44.02 11.88 -8.93
N PHE A 73 45.27 12.19 -9.29
CA PHE A 73 45.63 13.47 -9.89
C PHE A 73 44.80 13.78 -11.14
N PHE A 74 44.68 12.84 -12.07
CA PHE A 74 43.89 13.04 -13.29
C PHE A 74 42.38 13.05 -13.07
N ARG A 75 41.88 12.45 -11.98
CA ARG A 75 40.46 12.45 -11.61
C ARG A 75 40.06 13.67 -10.77
N ALA A 76 41.02 14.41 -10.23
CA ALA A 76 40.78 15.49 -9.27
C ALA A 76 39.83 16.58 -9.80
N VAL A 77 39.87 16.86 -11.11
CA VAL A 77 38.97 17.82 -11.75
C VAL A 77 38.29 17.16 -12.93
N ASN A 78 37.01 16.86 -12.77
CA ASN A 78 36.14 16.33 -13.80
C ASN A 78 34.99 17.31 -14.04
N LEU A 79 34.90 17.88 -15.25
CA LEU A 79 33.82 18.80 -15.61
C LEU A 79 32.61 18.00 -16.13
N PRO A 80 31.50 17.93 -15.39
CA PRO A 80 30.30 17.28 -15.88
C PRO A 80 29.60 18.13 -16.94
N ASP A 81 28.66 17.52 -17.67
CA ASP A 81 27.69 18.28 -18.45
C ASP A 81 26.86 19.18 -17.52
N ARG A 82 26.81 20.48 -17.81
CA ARG A 82 26.19 21.49 -16.93
C ARG A 82 24.73 21.19 -16.68
N ASP A 83 23.98 20.99 -17.76
CA ASP A 83 22.53 20.87 -17.65
C ASP A 83 22.15 19.55 -16.96
N ARG A 84 22.86 18.46 -17.26
CA ARG A 84 22.68 17.18 -16.56
C ARG A 84 23.04 17.29 -15.07
N TYR A 85 24.13 17.98 -14.73
CA TYR A 85 24.53 18.20 -13.33
C TYR A 85 23.44 18.93 -12.55
N LEU A 86 22.95 20.05 -13.07
CA LEU A 86 21.94 20.87 -12.42
C LEU A 86 20.56 20.19 -12.37
N ARG A 87 20.14 19.51 -13.44
CA ARG A 87 18.91 18.70 -13.43
C ARG A 87 18.99 17.57 -12.41
N THR A 88 20.13 16.89 -12.31
CA THR A 88 20.33 15.81 -11.33
C THR A 88 20.23 16.34 -9.90
N ALA A 89 20.92 17.45 -9.60
CA ALA A 89 20.86 18.09 -8.29
C ALA A 89 19.42 18.47 -7.92
N ARG A 90 18.70 19.15 -8.82
CA ARG A 90 17.30 19.53 -8.64
C ARG A 90 16.42 18.34 -8.31
N ARG A 91 16.52 17.26 -9.09
CA ARG A 91 15.67 16.06 -8.91
C ARG A 91 15.95 15.33 -7.59
N LEU A 92 17.21 15.25 -7.17
CA LEU A 92 17.57 14.66 -5.87
C LEU A 92 17.00 15.47 -4.70
N ILE A 93 17.13 16.80 -4.77
CA ILE A 93 16.55 17.69 -3.76
C ILE A 93 15.03 17.55 -3.76
N ASP A 94 14.38 17.63 -4.92
CA ASP A 94 12.93 17.60 -5.02
C ASP A 94 12.33 16.31 -4.45
N VAL A 95 12.93 15.14 -4.74
CA VAL A 95 12.51 13.85 -4.16
C VAL A 95 12.56 13.87 -2.63
N THR A 96 13.65 14.39 -2.05
CA THR A 96 13.83 14.42 -0.59
C THR A 96 12.94 15.46 0.09
N VAL A 97 12.70 16.61 -0.53
CA VAL A 97 11.75 17.62 -0.04
C VAL A 97 10.33 17.05 -0.06
N TRP A 98 9.92 16.39 -1.14
CA TRP A 98 8.62 15.72 -1.20
C TRP A 98 8.46 14.63 -0.13
N THR A 99 9.49 13.81 0.06
CA THR A 99 9.50 12.80 1.14
C THR A 99 9.24 13.46 2.49
N HIS A 100 9.98 14.54 2.79
CA HIS A 100 9.81 15.28 4.03
C HIS A 100 8.39 15.86 4.17
N VAL A 101 7.88 16.54 3.14
CA VAL A 101 6.54 17.16 3.11
C VAL A 101 5.44 16.12 3.36
N ILE A 102 5.52 14.96 2.72
CA ILE A 102 4.55 13.87 2.88
C ILE A 102 4.60 13.30 4.30
N ASP A 103 5.80 13.13 4.87
CA ASP A 103 6.00 12.63 6.23
C ASP A 103 5.40 13.57 7.28
N ILE A 104 5.67 14.88 7.18
CA ILE A 104 5.16 15.88 8.12
C ILE A 104 3.65 16.09 7.96
N ALA A 105 3.12 15.98 6.74
CA ALA A 105 1.68 16.03 6.47
C ALA A 105 0.94 14.76 6.92
N GLY A 106 1.67 13.66 7.17
CA GLY A 106 1.10 12.40 7.64
C GLY A 106 0.21 11.70 6.61
N ILE A 107 0.32 12.05 5.32
CA ILE A 107 -0.58 11.55 4.26
C ILE A 107 -0.54 10.03 4.15
N GLU A 108 0.64 9.42 4.26
CA GLU A 108 0.78 7.96 4.19
C GLU A 108 -0.08 7.24 5.25
N GLN A 109 -0.38 7.88 6.39
CA GLN A 109 -1.16 7.27 7.46
C GLN A 109 -2.62 7.05 7.08
N LEU A 110 -3.14 7.82 6.12
CA LEU A 110 -4.50 7.72 5.62
C LEU A 110 -4.60 6.75 4.43
N MET A 111 -3.45 6.36 3.85
CA MET A 111 -3.37 5.59 2.61
C MET A 111 -3.39 4.08 2.83
N ASP A 112 -4.08 3.34 1.98
CA ASP A 112 -3.94 1.89 1.90
C ASP A 112 -2.57 1.47 1.32
N MET A 113 -2.21 0.18 1.43
CA MET A 113 -0.94 -0.33 0.91
C MET A 113 -0.73 -0.05 -0.59
N GLN A 114 -1.80 -0.12 -1.39
CA GLN A 114 -1.72 0.15 -2.82
C GLN A 114 -1.43 1.64 -3.07
N ALA A 115 -2.16 2.56 -2.43
CA ALA A 115 -1.92 4.00 -2.53
C ALA A 115 -0.51 4.38 -2.04
N LYS A 116 -0.02 3.75 -0.97
CA LYS A 116 1.36 3.93 -0.51
C LYS A 116 2.37 3.50 -1.56
N ASN A 117 2.17 2.35 -2.20
CA ASN A 117 3.06 1.87 -3.24
C ASN A 117 3.05 2.80 -4.46
N GLU A 118 1.87 3.25 -4.90
CA GLU A 118 1.71 4.22 -5.99
C GLU A 118 2.43 5.55 -5.66
N LEU A 119 2.26 6.07 -4.44
CA LEU A 119 2.95 7.28 -4.00
C LEU A 119 4.47 7.09 -3.93
N ARG A 120 4.93 5.96 -3.38
CA ARG A 120 6.36 5.63 -3.34
C ARG A 120 6.95 5.49 -4.73
N ASP A 121 6.20 4.92 -5.68
CA ASP A 121 6.61 4.83 -7.07
C ASP A 121 6.76 6.22 -7.72
N GLN A 122 5.85 7.16 -7.42
CA GLN A 122 5.96 8.56 -7.88
C GLN A 122 7.13 9.32 -7.24
N MET A 123 7.55 8.93 -6.03
CA MET A 123 8.69 9.53 -5.31
C MET A 123 10.04 8.91 -5.67
N LYS A 124 10.08 7.75 -6.35
CA LYS A 124 11.35 7.08 -6.68
C LYS A 124 12.17 7.92 -7.64
N TYR A 125 13.48 8.00 -7.40
CA TYR A 125 14.40 8.56 -8.39
C TYR A 125 14.48 7.64 -9.62
N VAL A 126 14.25 8.21 -10.81
CA VAL A 126 14.33 7.51 -12.10
C VAL A 126 15.51 8.09 -12.87
N PRO A 127 16.60 7.33 -13.05
CA PRO A 127 17.75 7.80 -13.81
C PRO A 127 17.37 8.19 -15.24
N GLU A 128 17.96 9.28 -15.75
CA GLU A 128 17.88 9.62 -17.16
C GLU A 128 18.52 8.49 -17.98
N ARG A 129 17.79 8.00 -19.00
CA ARG A 129 18.30 7.05 -19.97
C ARG A 129 18.43 7.76 -21.31
N THR A 130 19.61 7.69 -21.90
CA THR A 130 19.90 8.30 -23.19
C THR A 130 19.97 7.26 -24.30
N GLY A 131 19.39 7.57 -25.45
CA GLY A 131 19.53 6.79 -26.66
C GLY A 131 20.89 6.99 -27.33
N ARG A 132 21.03 6.43 -28.53
CA ARG A 132 22.30 6.41 -29.26
C ARG A 132 22.76 7.81 -29.71
N ASN A 133 21.82 8.75 -29.85
CA ASN A 133 22.09 10.11 -30.31
C ASN A 133 22.07 11.12 -29.14
N GLY A 134 22.04 10.65 -27.89
CA GLY A 134 22.04 11.49 -26.69
C GLY A 134 20.65 11.98 -26.24
N GLU A 135 19.58 11.59 -26.93
CA GLU A 135 18.20 11.92 -26.59
C GLU A 135 17.71 11.19 -25.33
N ILE A 136 16.90 11.84 -24.49
CA ILE A 136 16.28 11.19 -23.32
C ILE A 136 15.13 10.29 -23.80
N ILE A 137 15.23 8.98 -23.54
CA ILE A 137 14.25 7.98 -24.03
C ILE A 137 13.19 7.60 -22.99
N ASN A 138 13.31 8.08 -21.75
CA ASN A 138 12.38 7.79 -20.67
C ASN A 138 11.74 9.04 -20.06
N GLN A 139 11.52 10.09 -20.87
CA GLN A 139 10.92 11.34 -20.41
C GLN A 139 9.54 11.10 -19.78
N ASP A 140 8.70 10.26 -20.39
CA ASP A 140 7.37 9.91 -19.86
C ASP A 140 7.42 9.29 -18.45
N GLU A 141 8.48 8.57 -18.09
CA GLU A 141 8.63 8.01 -16.73
C GLU A 141 9.07 9.08 -15.74
N ILE A 142 9.87 10.04 -16.18
CA ILE A 142 10.32 11.18 -15.38
C ILE A 142 9.13 12.13 -15.11
N ASP A 143 8.27 12.34 -16.11
CA ASP A 143 7.13 13.25 -16.02
C ASP A 143 5.98 12.70 -15.14
N ARG A 144 5.98 11.38 -14.87
CA ARG A 144 5.04 10.74 -13.92
C ARG A 144 5.37 10.98 -12.46
N MET A 145 6.49 11.63 -12.16
CA MET A 145 6.90 11.97 -10.80
C MET A 145 6.02 13.05 -10.17
N LEU A 146 6.24 13.30 -8.88
CA LEU A 146 5.65 14.46 -8.22
C LEU A 146 6.04 15.78 -8.91
N PRO A 147 5.16 16.79 -8.90
CA PRO A 147 5.38 18.04 -9.60
C PRO A 147 6.59 18.81 -9.02
N PRO A 148 7.11 19.82 -9.74
CA PRO A 148 8.19 20.65 -9.24
C PRO A 148 7.89 21.21 -7.85
N VAL A 149 8.87 21.18 -6.96
CA VAL A 149 8.75 21.72 -5.60
C VAL A 149 8.57 23.24 -5.67
N THR A 150 7.34 23.67 -5.45
CA THR A 150 6.91 25.07 -5.29
C THR A 150 5.80 25.09 -4.24
N PRO A 151 5.57 26.22 -3.54
CA PRO A 151 4.49 26.32 -2.58
C PRO A 151 3.15 25.91 -3.20
N GLU A 152 2.83 26.41 -4.39
CA GLU A 152 1.57 26.14 -5.10
C GLU A 152 1.39 24.66 -5.41
N ASN A 153 2.42 24.01 -5.96
CA ASN A 153 2.34 22.58 -6.29
C ASN A 153 2.26 21.71 -5.04
N ILE A 154 2.93 22.10 -3.95
CA ILE A 154 2.82 21.43 -2.65
C ILE A 154 1.38 21.52 -2.16
N TYR A 155 0.81 22.73 -2.07
CA TYR A 155 -0.58 22.89 -1.61
C TYR A 155 -1.55 22.12 -2.48
N ALA A 156 -1.47 22.26 -3.81
CA ALA A 156 -2.36 21.54 -4.73
C ALA A 156 -2.27 20.02 -4.56
N THR A 157 -1.06 19.49 -4.33
CA THR A 157 -0.85 18.07 -4.09
C THR A 157 -1.42 17.63 -2.74
N LEU A 158 -1.18 18.39 -1.68
CA LEU A 158 -1.72 18.12 -0.35
C LEU A 158 -3.25 18.19 -0.34
N GLU A 159 -3.85 19.20 -0.98
CA GLU A 159 -5.30 19.36 -1.14
C GLU A 159 -5.92 18.19 -1.89
N ARG A 160 -5.31 17.75 -3.00
CA ARG A 160 -5.76 16.55 -3.72
C ARG A 160 -5.75 15.33 -2.80
N PHE A 161 -4.65 15.10 -2.08
CA PHE A 161 -4.58 13.99 -1.14
C PHE A 161 -5.61 14.09 -0.02
N GLN A 162 -5.94 15.29 0.45
CA GLN A 162 -6.99 15.51 1.43
C GLN A 162 -8.39 15.24 0.87
N GLY A 163 -8.69 15.73 -0.33
CA GLY A 163 -9.95 15.46 -1.03
C GLY A 163 -10.17 13.96 -1.25
N ASP A 164 -9.10 13.23 -1.57
CA ASP A 164 -9.15 11.79 -1.78
C ASP A 164 -8.99 10.98 -0.48
N ALA A 165 -8.62 11.61 0.65
CA ALA A 165 -8.23 10.91 1.87
C ALA A 165 -9.32 9.98 2.41
N GLU A 166 -10.57 10.46 2.46
CA GLU A 166 -11.69 9.64 2.92
C GLU A 166 -11.92 8.44 2.01
N THR A 167 -11.87 8.65 0.69
CA THR A 167 -12.06 7.60 -0.31
C THR A 167 -10.94 6.56 -0.25
N ILE A 168 -9.67 7.01 -0.19
CA ILE A 168 -8.50 6.15 -0.07
C ILE A 168 -8.57 5.37 1.25
N PHE A 169 -8.94 6.01 2.34
CA PHE A 169 -9.08 5.37 3.65
C PHE A 169 -10.16 4.29 3.62
N ARG A 170 -11.36 4.60 3.12
CA ARG A 170 -12.47 3.64 2.97
C ARG A 170 -12.08 2.46 2.08
N ARG A 171 -11.44 2.73 0.93
CA ARG A 171 -10.90 1.70 0.03
C ARG A 171 -9.87 0.82 0.74
N GLY A 172 -9.05 1.40 1.60
CA GLY A 172 -8.08 0.66 2.41
C GLY A 172 -8.71 -0.33 3.36
N ILE A 173 -9.73 0.10 4.10
CA ILE A 173 -10.51 -0.77 4.99
C ILE A 173 -11.10 -1.93 4.19
N VAL A 174 -11.76 -1.62 3.07
CA VAL A 174 -12.31 -2.63 2.16
C VAL A 174 -11.24 -3.62 1.72
N ASN A 175 -10.11 -3.14 1.22
CA ASN A 175 -9.00 -3.98 0.73
C ASN A 175 -8.42 -4.91 1.80
N VAL A 176 -8.33 -4.47 3.05
CA VAL A 176 -7.86 -5.28 4.17
C VAL A 176 -8.80 -6.46 4.43
N PHE A 177 -10.11 -6.21 4.46
CA PHE A 177 -11.11 -7.22 4.80
C PHE A 177 -11.55 -8.09 3.61
N THR A 178 -11.44 -7.59 2.37
CA THR A 178 -11.74 -8.38 1.17
C THR A 178 -10.72 -9.50 0.94
N LYS A 179 -9.44 -9.24 1.22
CA LYS A 179 -8.31 -10.17 1.05
C LYS A 179 -8.24 -11.28 2.10
N LEU A 180 -9.13 -11.28 3.10
CA LEU A 180 -9.16 -12.32 4.12
C LEU A 180 -9.49 -13.69 3.51
N ASP A 181 -8.77 -14.71 3.96
CA ASP A 181 -8.90 -16.07 3.46
C ASP A 181 -10.28 -16.66 3.78
N ARG A 182 -11.08 -16.90 2.72
CA ARG A 182 -12.46 -17.37 2.83
C ARG A 182 -12.62 -18.80 3.33
N ARG A 183 -11.53 -19.56 3.47
CA ARG A 183 -11.55 -20.89 4.11
C ARG A 183 -11.92 -20.82 5.59
N PHE A 184 -11.74 -19.66 6.23
CA PHE A 184 -12.08 -19.48 7.63
C PHE A 184 -13.51 -18.99 7.82
N ARG A 185 -14.29 -19.71 8.63
CA ARG A 185 -15.68 -19.35 9.00
C ARG A 185 -15.84 -17.93 9.56
N SER A 186 -14.79 -17.38 10.16
CA SER A 186 -14.81 -16.03 10.73
C SER A 186 -14.65 -14.92 9.70
N HIS A 187 -14.36 -15.23 8.44
CA HIS A 187 -14.20 -14.26 7.36
C HIS A 187 -15.44 -14.21 6.48
N ASP A 188 -16.42 -13.43 6.91
CA ASP A 188 -17.61 -13.17 6.11
C ASP A 188 -17.24 -12.25 4.92
N GLY A 189 -17.77 -12.58 3.74
CA GLY A 189 -17.52 -11.87 2.46
C GLY A 189 -17.82 -10.37 2.52
N PHE A 190 -18.73 -9.99 3.41
CA PHE A 190 -19.42 -8.71 3.39
C PHE A 190 -19.32 -7.96 4.71
N LYS A 191 -19.02 -8.64 5.83
CA LYS A 191 -18.85 -8.02 7.15
C LYS A 191 -17.67 -8.57 7.94
N VAL A 192 -17.23 -7.80 8.91
CA VAL A 192 -16.28 -8.20 9.95
C VAL A 192 -17.05 -8.68 11.18
N GLY A 193 -16.80 -9.92 11.57
CA GLY A 193 -17.35 -10.51 12.80
C GLY A 193 -16.57 -10.12 14.06
N SER A 194 -16.76 -10.86 15.15
CA SER A 194 -16.05 -10.65 16.42
C SER A 194 -14.58 -11.08 16.39
N ARG A 195 -14.17 -11.81 15.34
CA ARG A 195 -12.86 -12.44 15.23
C ARG A 195 -12.37 -12.47 13.79
N MET A 196 -11.06 -12.32 13.62
CA MET A 196 -10.32 -12.48 12.38
C MET A 196 -9.21 -13.54 12.58
N ILE A 197 -8.85 -14.27 11.53
CA ILE A 197 -7.77 -15.26 11.54
C ILE A 197 -6.70 -14.82 10.54
N ILE A 198 -5.46 -14.76 10.97
CA ILE A 198 -4.31 -14.59 10.08
C ILE A 198 -3.55 -15.91 10.05
N ASP A 199 -3.58 -16.58 8.91
CA ASP A 199 -2.86 -17.82 8.69
C ASP A 199 -1.36 -17.55 8.52
N TYR A 200 -0.53 -18.44 9.07
CA TYR A 200 0.93 -18.34 8.97
C TYR A 200 1.50 -16.98 9.39
N LEU A 201 0.89 -16.32 10.39
CA LEU A 201 1.43 -15.08 10.95
C LEU A 201 2.85 -15.31 11.50
N LEU A 202 3.09 -16.44 12.16
CA LEU A 202 4.43 -16.92 12.47
C LEU A 202 4.90 -17.88 11.38
N ARG A 203 6.01 -17.54 10.71
CA ARG A 203 6.69 -18.40 9.72
C ARG A 203 7.54 -19.47 10.38
N SER A 204 8.13 -19.14 11.53
CA SER A 204 8.89 -20.06 12.38
C SER A 204 8.53 -19.83 13.84
N SER A 205 9.14 -20.57 14.76
CA SER A 205 8.85 -20.48 16.19
C SER A 205 9.05 -19.08 16.79
N THR A 206 9.87 -18.23 16.17
CA THR A 206 10.21 -16.88 16.65
C THR A 206 10.00 -15.78 15.64
N HIS A 207 9.73 -16.10 14.36
CA HIS A 207 9.74 -15.12 13.28
C HIS A 207 8.36 -14.93 12.66
N LEU A 208 7.90 -13.67 12.60
CA LEU A 208 6.69 -13.29 11.89
C LEU A 208 6.91 -13.34 10.38
N TYR A 209 5.85 -13.64 9.63
CA TYR A 209 5.87 -13.51 8.18
C TYR A 209 5.53 -12.07 7.79
N GLY A 210 6.46 -11.37 7.13
CA GLY A 210 6.35 -9.95 6.73
C GLY A 210 4.97 -9.55 6.22
N ASP A 211 4.51 -10.15 5.12
CA ASP A 211 3.21 -9.81 4.52
C ASP A 211 2.01 -9.97 5.47
N ARG A 212 2.09 -10.95 6.39
CA ARG A 212 1.05 -11.21 7.40
C ARG A 212 1.13 -10.23 8.57
N ALA A 213 2.34 -9.86 8.96
CA ALA A 213 2.58 -8.81 9.94
C ALA A 213 2.11 -7.45 9.42
N ASP A 214 2.37 -7.14 8.15
CA ASP A 214 1.91 -5.91 7.49
C ASP A 214 0.39 -5.85 7.44
N MET A 215 -0.29 -6.96 7.09
CA MET A 215 -1.75 -7.06 7.16
C MET A 215 -2.27 -6.77 8.58
N LEU A 216 -1.62 -7.30 9.61
CA LEU A 216 -1.99 -7.03 11.00
C LEU A 216 -1.80 -5.55 11.37
N THR A 217 -0.68 -4.95 10.95
CA THR A 217 -0.43 -3.52 11.15
C THR A 217 -1.47 -2.64 10.44
N ASP A 218 -1.90 -3.01 9.23
CA ASP A 218 -2.96 -2.28 8.52
C ASP A 218 -4.33 -2.39 9.19
N VAL A 219 -4.64 -3.55 9.80
CA VAL A 219 -5.84 -3.72 10.62
C VAL A 219 -5.74 -2.86 11.88
N GLU A 220 -4.61 -2.85 12.59
CA GLU A 220 -4.41 -1.99 13.78
C GLU A 220 -4.56 -0.50 13.43
N ARG A 221 -3.94 -0.09 12.33
CA ARG A 221 -4.00 1.29 11.84
C ARG A 221 -5.43 1.73 11.52
N THR A 222 -6.22 0.86 10.90
CA THR A 222 -7.65 1.12 10.64
C THR A 222 -8.39 1.47 11.94
N PHE A 223 -8.14 0.70 13.01
CA PHE A 223 -8.79 0.92 14.30
C PHE A 223 -8.29 2.21 14.97
N LEU A 224 -7.00 2.51 14.92
CA LEU A 224 -6.43 3.77 15.42
C LEU A 224 -7.11 4.99 14.77
N VAL A 225 -7.22 5.00 13.44
CA VAL A 225 -7.83 6.12 12.71
C VAL A 225 -9.33 6.24 13.03
N LEU A 226 -10.06 5.12 13.09
CA LEU A 226 -11.49 5.14 13.45
C LEU A 226 -11.75 5.56 14.91
N ASP A 227 -10.76 5.41 15.78
CA ASP A 227 -10.76 5.90 17.16
C ASP A 227 -10.27 7.36 17.29
N GLY A 228 -9.97 8.02 16.17
CA GLY A 228 -9.50 9.40 16.13
C GLY A 228 -8.08 9.60 16.63
N LYS A 229 -7.27 8.53 16.69
CA LYS A 229 -5.87 8.60 17.07
C LYS A 229 -4.98 8.72 15.84
N SER A 230 -3.84 9.39 16.01
CA SER A 230 -2.79 9.44 14.99
C SER A 230 -2.34 8.01 14.64
N ALA A 231 -2.29 7.71 13.34
CA ALA A 231 -1.82 6.44 12.81
C ALA A 231 -0.28 6.37 12.68
N LYS A 232 0.45 7.36 13.21
CA LYS A 232 1.92 7.26 13.39
C LYS A 232 2.21 5.93 14.07
N ALA A 233 3.02 5.11 13.39
CA ALA A 233 3.43 3.80 13.86
C ALA A 233 3.91 3.93 15.31
N SER A 234 3.07 3.49 16.24
CA SER A 234 3.48 3.35 17.61
C SER A 234 4.61 2.32 17.59
N TYR A 235 5.79 2.69 18.08
CA TYR A 235 6.85 1.75 18.43
C TYR A 235 6.37 0.64 19.41
N ALA A 236 5.12 0.70 19.88
CA ALA A 236 4.43 -0.29 20.67
C ALA A 236 3.16 -0.88 20.01
N GLY A 237 3.09 -0.93 18.67
CA GLY A 237 2.01 -1.60 17.93
C GLY A 237 1.94 -3.12 18.20
N ILE A 238 0.83 -3.76 17.81
CA ILE A 238 0.56 -5.16 18.11
C ILE A 238 1.66 -6.11 17.60
N VAL A 239 2.23 -5.84 16.42
CA VAL A 239 3.33 -6.64 15.84
C VAL A 239 4.56 -6.62 16.74
N GLU A 240 4.97 -5.44 17.20
CA GLU A 240 6.13 -5.30 18.09
C GLU A 240 5.85 -5.91 19.46
N LYS A 241 4.62 -5.77 19.96
CA LYS A 241 4.18 -6.43 21.18
C LYS A 241 4.27 -7.96 21.06
N ILE A 242 3.85 -8.53 19.92
CA ILE A 242 3.97 -9.96 19.63
C ILE A 242 5.44 -10.38 19.61
N ASN A 243 6.32 -9.65 18.93
CA ASN A 243 7.76 -9.98 18.91
C ASN A 243 8.36 -9.97 20.32
N ARG A 244 8.05 -8.96 21.13
CA ARG A 244 8.58 -8.81 22.50
C ARG A 244 8.05 -9.87 23.47
N GLU A 245 6.79 -10.25 23.35
CA GLU A 245 6.13 -11.19 24.26
C GLU A 245 6.17 -12.65 23.79
N ASN A 246 6.77 -12.93 22.62
CA ASN A 246 6.89 -14.29 22.10
C ASN A 246 7.81 -15.14 23.01
N PRO A 247 7.29 -16.17 23.70
CA PRO A 247 8.10 -17.04 24.55
C PRO A 247 8.79 -18.17 23.75
N GLY A 248 8.58 -18.22 22.43
CA GLY A 248 9.15 -19.22 21.56
C GLY A 248 10.68 -19.16 21.52
N LYS A 249 11.28 -20.32 21.29
CA LYS A 249 12.73 -20.44 21.03
C LYS A 249 12.94 -21.03 19.65
N TRP A 250 14.18 -21.02 19.16
CA TRP A 250 14.51 -21.67 17.90
C TRP A 250 13.99 -23.11 17.86
N ASN A 251 13.21 -23.45 16.82
CA ASN A 251 12.51 -24.74 16.64
C ASN A 251 11.56 -25.17 17.77
N GLN A 252 11.14 -24.26 18.64
CA GLN A 252 10.22 -24.52 19.75
C GLN A 252 9.04 -23.55 19.69
N ALA A 253 8.08 -23.85 18.83
CA ALA A 253 6.86 -23.06 18.72
C ALA A 253 5.97 -23.28 19.95
N VAL A 254 5.56 -22.18 20.57
CA VAL A 254 4.67 -22.17 21.73
C VAL A 254 3.38 -21.44 21.41
N GLN A 255 2.29 -21.85 22.04
CA GLN A 255 1.04 -21.10 21.94
C GLN A 255 1.07 -20.01 23.02
N PHE A 256 0.77 -18.77 22.67
CA PHE A 256 0.73 -17.65 23.61
C PHE A 256 -0.34 -16.64 23.23
N GLU A 257 -0.69 -15.76 24.17
CA GLU A 257 -1.69 -14.71 23.99
C GLU A 257 -1.07 -13.34 24.25
N VAL A 258 -1.45 -12.36 23.44
CA VAL A 258 -1.04 -10.96 23.54
C VAL A 258 -2.29 -10.10 23.51
N VAL A 259 -2.38 -9.10 24.38
CA VAL A 259 -3.51 -8.16 24.41
C VAL A 259 -3.01 -6.76 24.09
N SER A 260 -3.64 -6.10 23.13
CA SER A 260 -3.43 -4.69 22.78
C SER A 260 -4.69 -3.89 23.11
N GLU A 261 -4.69 -2.61 22.74
CA GLU A 261 -5.85 -1.75 22.88
C GLU A 261 -7.07 -2.27 22.08
N TYR A 262 -6.87 -2.73 20.85
CA TYR A 262 -7.95 -3.11 19.93
C TYR A 262 -8.15 -4.61 19.78
N PHE A 263 -7.14 -5.41 20.14
CA PHE A 263 -7.13 -6.85 19.86
C PHE A 263 -6.67 -7.67 21.06
N LYS A 264 -7.38 -8.79 21.28
CA LYS A 264 -6.79 -9.96 21.93
C LYS A 264 -6.29 -10.90 20.83
N VAL A 265 -5.02 -11.26 20.83
CA VAL A 265 -4.39 -12.12 19.83
C VAL A 265 -3.92 -13.41 20.48
N ARG A 266 -4.27 -14.56 19.92
CA ARG A 266 -3.73 -15.86 20.31
C ARG A 266 -2.97 -16.47 19.15
N LEU A 267 -1.70 -16.73 19.36
CA LEU A 267 -0.82 -17.38 18.39
C LEU A 267 -0.74 -18.87 18.69
N PHE A 268 -0.90 -19.70 17.66
CA PHE A 268 -0.89 -21.15 17.75
C PHE A 268 0.42 -21.73 17.21
N LYS A 269 0.76 -22.95 17.64
CA LYS A 269 2.01 -23.62 17.25
C LYS A 269 2.15 -23.88 15.75
N ASN A 270 1.04 -23.89 15.02
CA ASN A 270 1.01 -24.05 13.56
C ASN A 270 1.23 -22.72 12.80
N GLY A 271 1.51 -21.63 13.52
CA GLY A 271 1.78 -20.32 12.96
C GLY A 271 0.55 -19.42 12.80
N ASN A 272 -0.67 -19.94 12.98
CA ASN A 272 -1.89 -19.16 12.84
C ASN A 272 -2.11 -18.24 14.05
N ALA A 273 -2.70 -17.08 13.80
CA ALA A 273 -3.13 -16.15 14.82
C ALA A 273 -4.64 -15.95 14.77
N HIS A 274 -5.29 -16.03 15.93
CA HIS A 274 -6.68 -15.65 16.10
C HIS A 274 -6.74 -14.29 16.79
N LEU A 275 -7.42 -13.34 16.16
CA LEU A 275 -7.56 -11.96 16.62
C LEU A 275 -9.01 -11.70 16.97
N TRP A 276 -9.29 -11.37 18.22
CA TRP A 276 -10.61 -10.93 18.68
C TRP A 276 -10.61 -9.41 18.86
N PHE A 277 -11.59 -8.76 18.26
CA PHE A 277 -11.77 -7.32 18.38
C PHE A 277 -12.37 -6.97 19.75
N THR A 278 -11.71 -6.08 20.48
CA THR A 278 -12.16 -5.63 21.81
C THR A 278 -13.13 -4.45 21.71
N ARG A 279 -12.93 -3.56 20.73
CA ARG A 279 -13.73 -2.36 20.48
C ARG A 279 -14.85 -2.60 19.46
N LYS A 280 -16.01 -3.03 19.95
CA LYS A 280 -17.20 -3.35 19.13
C LYS A 280 -17.77 -2.13 18.38
N ASP A 281 -17.61 -0.94 18.95
CA ASP A 281 -18.00 0.31 18.33
C ASP A 281 -17.19 0.60 17.06
N LEU A 282 -15.88 0.31 17.06
CA LEU A 282 -15.02 0.46 15.88
C LEU A 282 -15.31 -0.61 14.82
N VAL A 283 -15.60 -1.85 15.25
CA VAL A 283 -16.07 -2.91 14.33
C VAL A 283 -17.37 -2.51 13.62
N LYS A 284 -18.29 -1.83 14.34
CA LYS A 284 -19.51 -1.29 13.73
C LYS A 284 -19.20 -0.28 12.62
N LYS A 285 -18.29 0.67 12.88
CA LYS A 285 -17.84 1.65 11.86
C LYS A 285 -17.21 0.97 10.64
N VAL A 286 -16.38 -0.05 10.85
CA VAL A 286 -15.82 -0.85 9.73
C VAL A 286 -16.94 -1.47 8.89
N ASN A 287 -17.95 -2.07 9.53
CA ASN A 287 -19.07 -2.68 8.83
C ASN A 287 -19.97 -1.67 8.11
N GLU A 288 -20.13 -0.46 8.64
CA GLU A 288 -20.81 0.65 7.94
C GLU A 288 -20.06 1.01 6.64
N ILE A 289 -18.73 1.10 6.70
CA ILE A 289 -17.89 1.37 5.52
C ILE A 289 -17.96 0.22 4.50
N LEU A 290 -17.96 -1.04 4.96
CA LEU A 290 -18.12 -2.19 4.07
C LEU A 290 -19.51 -2.23 3.44
N ALA A 291 -20.56 -1.91 4.20
CA ALA A 291 -21.92 -1.83 3.69
C ALA A 291 -22.08 -0.76 2.61
N ASP A 292 -21.51 0.43 2.85
CA ASP A 292 -21.47 1.52 1.85
C ASP A 292 -20.78 1.06 0.56
N HIS A 293 -19.71 0.26 0.66
CA HIS A 293 -18.95 -0.24 -0.49
C HIS A 293 -19.69 -1.32 -1.29
N TYR A 294 -20.36 -2.26 -0.60
CA TYR A 294 -21.08 -3.35 -1.24
C TYR A 294 -22.55 -3.01 -1.60
N GLY A 295 -23.05 -1.84 -1.18
CA GLY A 295 -24.46 -1.45 -1.25
C GLY A 295 -25.30 -2.09 -0.15
N GLU A 296 -26.55 -1.62 0.05
CA GLU A 296 -27.56 -2.17 0.99
C GLU A 296 -27.91 -3.65 0.71
N VAL A 297 -26.96 -4.56 0.86
CA VAL A 297 -27.12 -6.02 0.74
C VAL A 297 -26.96 -6.70 2.10
N LEU A 298 -27.04 -5.94 3.20
CA LEU A 298 -27.02 -6.49 4.56
C LEU A 298 -28.43 -6.57 5.16
N GLY A 299 -29.32 -7.30 4.49
CA GLY A 299 -30.44 -7.96 5.15
C GLY A 299 -29.96 -9.28 5.75
N ASP A 300 -30.22 -9.49 7.04
CA ASP A 300 -30.01 -10.74 7.80
C ASP A 300 -28.58 -11.16 8.19
N GLY A 301 -28.03 -10.45 9.18
CA GLY A 301 -26.81 -10.89 9.85
C GLY A 301 -26.69 -10.58 11.35
N LEU A 302 -27.76 -10.10 12.00
CA LEU A 302 -27.81 -9.78 13.43
C LEU A 302 -27.92 -11.04 14.31
N THR A 303 -27.01 -11.99 14.18
CA THR A 303 -26.79 -12.95 15.26
C THR A 303 -25.77 -12.35 16.23
N LYS A 304 -26.27 -11.89 17.39
CA LYS A 304 -25.44 -11.77 18.60
C LYS A 304 -24.85 -13.14 18.89
N GLU A 305 -23.59 -13.37 18.51
CA GLU A 305 -22.87 -14.51 19.06
C GLU A 305 -22.47 -14.15 20.51
N GLU A 306 -22.99 -14.92 21.47
CA GLU A 306 -22.55 -14.86 22.86
C GLU A 306 -21.06 -15.20 22.96
N ASP A 307 -20.41 -14.69 24.01
CA ASP A 307 -18.97 -14.82 24.27
C ASP A 307 -18.45 -16.26 24.05
N PRO A 308 -17.65 -16.51 23.00
CA PRO A 308 -17.21 -17.85 22.63
C PRO A 308 -16.15 -18.42 23.57
N LEU A 309 -15.62 -17.64 24.53
CA LEU A 309 -14.71 -18.14 25.56
C LEU A 309 -15.43 -19.01 26.61
N LYS A 310 -16.75 -18.87 26.76
CA LYS A 310 -17.54 -19.74 27.66
C LYS A 310 -17.97 -21.06 27.02
N ASN A 311 -18.05 -21.15 25.68
CA ASN A 311 -18.57 -22.32 24.98
C ASN A 311 -17.79 -22.59 23.68
N VAL A 312 -16.77 -23.45 23.75
CA VAL A 312 -16.03 -23.96 22.58
C VAL A 312 -16.96 -24.89 21.79
N LYS A 313 -17.54 -24.42 20.68
CA LYS A 313 -18.29 -25.28 19.75
C LYS A 313 -17.32 -25.96 18.78
N THR A 314 -17.12 -27.26 18.96
CA THR A 314 -16.33 -28.15 18.07
C THR A 314 -17.13 -28.68 16.88
N THR A 315 -18.40 -28.30 16.75
CA THR A 315 -19.27 -28.75 15.65
C THR A 315 -18.88 -28.10 14.33
N PRO A 316 -18.83 -28.86 13.21
CA PRO A 316 -18.58 -28.33 11.87
C PRO A 316 -19.46 -27.12 11.52
N ALA A 317 -18.97 -26.27 10.62
CA ALA A 317 -19.75 -25.14 10.12
C ALA A 317 -21.12 -25.61 9.61
N ARG A 318 -22.19 -24.87 9.95
CA ARG A 318 -23.51 -25.13 9.38
C ARG A 318 -23.37 -25.03 7.85
N TYR A 319 -23.72 -26.10 7.14
CA TYR A 319 -23.52 -26.25 5.69
C TYR A 319 -22.07 -26.17 5.20
N PHE A 320 -21.05 -26.44 6.03
CA PHE A 320 -19.63 -26.33 5.61
C PHE A 320 -19.24 -24.94 5.04
N GLY A 321 -19.95 -23.87 5.42
CA GLY A 321 -19.72 -22.54 4.83
C GLY A 321 -20.33 -22.36 3.44
N PHE A 322 -21.18 -23.29 2.99
CA PHE A 322 -22.02 -23.12 1.81
C PHE A 322 -23.18 -22.19 2.13
N TYR A 323 -23.14 -20.99 1.55
CA TYR A 323 -24.23 -20.02 1.58
C TYR A 323 -25.01 -20.15 0.28
N PRO A 324 -26.20 -20.76 0.31
CA PRO A 324 -27.00 -20.85 -0.90
C PRO A 324 -27.38 -19.46 -1.40
N THR A 325 -27.38 -19.27 -2.72
CA THR A 325 -28.05 -18.11 -3.35
C THR A 325 -29.49 -18.05 -2.83
N PRO A 326 -29.92 -16.93 -2.23
CA PRO A 326 -31.31 -16.77 -1.80
C PRO A 326 -32.27 -16.88 -2.99
N ASP A 327 -33.44 -17.48 -2.77
CA ASP A 327 -34.45 -17.72 -3.82
C ASP A 327 -34.77 -16.43 -4.61
N ALA A 328 -34.87 -15.27 -3.93
CA ALA A 328 -35.14 -13.98 -4.58
C ALA A 328 -34.03 -13.53 -5.56
N ALA A 329 -32.76 -13.78 -5.22
CA ALA A 329 -31.64 -13.47 -6.10
C ALA A 329 -31.58 -14.44 -7.29
N ALA A 330 -31.85 -15.72 -7.05
CA ALA A 330 -31.96 -16.72 -8.11
C ALA A 330 -33.11 -16.40 -9.08
N ASP A 331 -34.28 -16.02 -8.57
CA ASP A 331 -35.45 -15.61 -9.37
C ASP A 331 -35.15 -14.35 -10.19
N THR A 332 -34.41 -13.39 -9.62
CA THR A 332 -33.96 -12.19 -10.35
C THR A 332 -33.09 -12.58 -11.53
N VAL A 333 -32.08 -13.42 -11.34
CA VAL A 333 -31.21 -13.88 -12.45
C VAL A 333 -32.03 -14.64 -13.50
N LEU A 334 -32.91 -15.56 -13.07
CA LEU A 334 -33.75 -16.35 -13.97
C LEU A 334 -34.73 -15.48 -14.78
N SER A 335 -35.22 -14.36 -14.23
CA SER A 335 -36.10 -13.42 -14.94
C SER A 335 -35.42 -12.70 -16.11
N HIS A 336 -34.09 -12.56 -16.06
CA HIS A 336 -33.29 -11.93 -17.11
C HIS A 336 -32.83 -12.93 -18.19
N VAL A 337 -33.04 -14.23 -17.97
CA VAL A 337 -32.73 -15.28 -18.95
C VAL A 337 -33.99 -15.61 -19.74
N ARG A 338 -33.92 -15.54 -21.08
CA ARG A 338 -35.04 -15.95 -21.95
C ARG A 338 -35.18 -17.47 -21.95
N LEU A 339 -36.09 -17.97 -21.10
CA LEU A 339 -36.40 -19.39 -20.97
C LEU A 339 -37.74 -19.80 -21.62
N LEU A 340 -38.43 -18.86 -22.27
CA LEU A 340 -39.67 -19.12 -23.00
C LEU A 340 -39.36 -19.62 -24.41
N GLN A 341 -40.00 -20.72 -24.81
CA GLN A 341 -39.95 -21.26 -26.16
C GLN A 341 -41.36 -21.51 -26.68
N ARG A 342 -41.51 -21.57 -28.01
CA ARG A 342 -42.76 -21.99 -28.62
C ARG A 342 -43.00 -23.48 -28.35
N LYS A 343 -44.26 -23.86 -28.25
CA LYS A 343 -44.68 -25.23 -27.87
C LYS A 343 -44.19 -26.33 -28.83
N ASP A 344 -43.85 -25.96 -30.06
CA ASP A 344 -43.32 -26.79 -31.13
C ASP A 344 -41.78 -26.90 -31.13
N GLU A 345 -41.08 -26.11 -30.30
CA GLU A 345 -39.63 -26.18 -30.16
C GLU A 345 -39.16 -27.24 -29.14
N PRO A 346 -37.98 -27.84 -29.35
CA PRO A 346 -37.44 -28.85 -28.44
C PRO A 346 -37.05 -28.23 -27.10
N GLN A 347 -37.44 -28.91 -26.00
CA GLN A 347 -37.23 -28.45 -24.63
C GLN A 347 -35.80 -27.96 -24.36
N ILE A 348 -35.67 -26.73 -23.83
CA ILE A 348 -34.39 -26.19 -23.35
C ILE A 348 -33.82 -27.09 -22.25
N ARG A 349 -32.59 -27.55 -22.46
CA ARG A 349 -31.78 -28.23 -21.46
C ARG A 349 -30.79 -27.23 -20.86
N ILE A 350 -30.98 -26.88 -19.61
CA ILE A 350 -30.05 -26.02 -18.86
C ILE A 350 -29.13 -26.93 -18.07
N LEU A 351 -27.83 -26.82 -18.32
CA LEU A 351 -26.79 -27.45 -17.53
C LEU A 351 -26.19 -26.39 -16.61
N GLU A 352 -26.23 -26.64 -15.32
CA GLU A 352 -25.58 -25.78 -14.34
C GLU A 352 -24.54 -26.62 -13.57
N PRO A 353 -23.26 -26.55 -13.98
CA PRO A 353 -22.23 -27.52 -13.57
C PRO A 353 -21.75 -27.35 -12.13
N SER A 354 -22.32 -26.44 -11.33
CA SER A 354 -21.90 -26.17 -9.94
C SER A 354 -23.07 -25.89 -8.99
N ALA A 355 -24.20 -26.58 -9.22
CA ALA A 355 -25.50 -26.25 -8.63
C ALA A 355 -25.64 -26.23 -7.11
N GLY A 356 -24.66 -26.78 -6.41
CA GLY A 356 -24.78 -27.06 -4.99
C GLY A 356 -26.11 -27.78 -4.65
N PRO A 357 -26.50 -27.82 -3.37
CA PRO A 357 -27.76 -28.41 -2.96
C PRO A 357 -29.01 -27.58 -3.30
N THR A 358 -28.87 -26.27 -3.51
CA THR A 358 -30.01 -25.35 -3.61
C THR A 358 -30.65 -25.27 -4.99
N LEU A 359 -29.88 -25.34 -6.08
CA LEU A 359 -30.47 -25.31 -7.42
C LEU A 359 -31.24 -26.58 -7.75
N SER A 360 -30.93 -27.71 -7.07
CA SER A 360 -31.71 -28.94 -7.18
C SER A 360 -33.19 -28.73 -6.79
N ARG A 361 -33.51 -27.84 -5.83
CA ARG A 361 -34.90 -27.45 -5.52
C ARG A 361 -35.56 -26.58 -6.60
N HIS A 362 -34.76 -25.82 -7.33
CA HIS A 362 -35.23 -24.91 -8.39
C HIS A 362 -35.44 -25.65 -9.72
N THR A 363 -34.87 -26.84 -9.91
CA THR A 363 -35.12 -27.70 -11.10
C THR A 363 -36.60 -28.05 -11.28
N GLY A 364 -37.38 -28.16 -10.19
CA GLY A 364 -38.83 -28.37 -10.25
C GLY A 364 -39.60 -27.16 -10.78
N ARG A 365 -39.17 -25.93 -10.45
CA ARG A 365 -39.76 -24.67 -10.94
C ARG A 365 -39.32 -24.34 -12.37
N LEU A 366 -38.07 -24.60 -12.73
CA LEU A 366 -37.57 -24.52 -14.11
C LEU A 366 -38.39 -25.41 -15.06
N ARG A 367 -38.79 -26.61 -14.61
CA ARG A 367 -39.70 -27.49 -15.37
C ARG A 367 -41.12 -26.94 -15.51
N GLN A 368 -41.61 -26.11 -14.58
CA GLN A 368 -42.93 -25.46 -14.67
C GLN A 368 -42.92 -24.21 -15.57
N LEU A 369 -41.86 -23.41 -15.51
CA LEU A 369 -41.68 -22.21 -16.37
C LEU A 369 -41.61 -22.57 -17.86
N VAL A 370 -40.93 -23.66 -18.20
CA VAL A 370 -40.84 -24.18 -19.58
C VAL A 370 -42.18 -24.80 -20.05
N ARG A 371 -43.08 -25.18 -19.15
CA ARG A 371 -44.38 -25.78 -19.51
C ARG A 371 -45.53 -24.77 -19.66
N ARG A 372 -45.35 -23.51 -19.26
CA ARG A 372 -46.40 -22.48 -19.22
C ARG A 372 -46.35 -21.47 -20.38
N ALA A 373 -45.56 -21.73 -21.43
CA ALA A 373 -45.55 -20.94 -22.68
C ALA A 373 -46.44 -21.57 -23.76
#